data_AF-A0A0C3LGH7-F1
#
_entry.id   AF-A0A0C3LGH7-F1
#
_cell.length_a   1.000
_cell.length_b   1.000
_cell.length_c   1.000
_cell.angle_alpha   90.00
_cell.angle_beta   90.00
_cell.angle_gamma   90.00
#
_symmetry.space_group_name_H-M   'P 1'
#
loop_
_entity.id
_entity.type
_entity.pdbx_description
1 polymer ?
#
loop_
_entity_poly.entity_id
_entity_poly.type
_entity_poly.pdbx_seq_one_letter_code
_entity_poly.pdbx_strand_id
1 'polypeptide(L)' 'MQISRSINGIYTEVLVHSFGDRILALVTQLGKVGYLDRSFHPSSNSPPPTTRTTGNRAD' A
#
# COMPACT_ATOMS: atom_id res chain seq x y z
N MET A 1 -17.47 0.97 -0.56
CA MET A 1 -17.67 1.42 0.83
C MET A 1 -17.41 2.92 0.89
N GLN A 2 -18.25 3.68 1.58
CA GLN A 2 -18.04 5.12 1.81
C GLN A 2 -18.18 5.41 3.29
N ILE A 3 -17.29 6.24 3.83
CA ILE A 3 -17.34 6.73 5.22
C ILE A 3 -17.04 8.23 5.25
N SER A 4 -17.57 8.92 6.25
CA SER A 4 -17.20 10.30 6.54
C SER A 4 -16.91 10.47 8.02
N ARG A 5 -15.89 11.29 8.33
CA ARG A 5 -15.50 11.61 9.71
C ARG A 5 -14.76 12.95 9.75
N SER A 6 -14.78 13.59 10.91
CA SER A 6 -13.90 14.72 11.18
C SER A 6 -12.50 14.22 11.53
N ILE A 7 -11.49 14.67 10.78
CA ILE A 7 -10.07 14.39 11.05
C ILE A 7 -9.40 15.74 11.28
N ASN A 8 -8.84 15.95 12.48
CA ASN A 8 -8.24 17.23 12.88
C ASN A 8 -9.19 18.43 12.68
N GLY A 9 -10.49 18.23 12.94
CA GLY A 9 -11.52 19.27 12.76
C GLY A 9 -11.99 19.47 11.32
N ILE A 10 -11.44 18.76 10.34
CA ILE A 10 -11.82 18.86 8.93
C ILE A 10 -12.73 17.71 8.55
N TYR A 11 -13.94 18.02 8.07
CA TYR A 11 -14.84 17.02 7.51
C TYR A 11 -14.19 16.35 6.30
N THR A 12 -13.95 15.06 6.44
CA THR A 12 -13.24 14.23 5.48
C THR A 12 -14.15 13.10 5.03
N GLU A 13 -14.28 12.91 3.73
CA GLU A 13 -14.99 11.77 3.14
C GLU A 13 -13.99 10.82 2.49
N VAL A 14 -14.24 9.53 2.65
CA VAL A 14 -13.42 8.48 2.07
C VAL A 14 -14.32 7.52 1.31
N LEU A 15 -14.05 7.33 0.03
CA LEU A 15 -14.69 6.33 -0.82
C LEU A 15 -13.65 5.27 -1.21
N VAL A 16 -13.95 4.01 -0.91
CA VAL A 16 -13.12 2.86 -1.28
C VAL A 16 -13.90 1.94 -2.20
N HIS A 17 -13.31 1.61 -3.35
CA HIS A 17 -13.87 0.69 -4.33
C HIS A 17 -12.80 -0.29 -4.84
N SER A 18 -13.16 -1.56 -4.95
CA SER A 18 -12.30 -2.61 -5.49
C SER A 18 -12.54 -2.79 -6.99
N PHE A 19 -11.47 -2.83 -7.78
CA PHE A 19 -11.46 -3.10 -9.21
C PHE A 19 -10.49 -4.25 -9.49
N GLY A 20 -10.98 -5.49 -9.45
CA GLY A 20 -10.13 -6.67 -9.69
C GLY A 20 -8.95 -6.74 -8.72
N ASP A 21 -7.74 -6.53 -9.22
CA ASP A 21 -6.47 -6.50 -8.48
C ASP A 21 -6.14 -5.13 -7.86
N ARG A 22 -7.00 -4.13 -8.06
CA ARG A 22 -6.75 -2.73 -7.65
C ARG A 22 -7.78 -2.25 -6.64
N ILE A 23 -7.36 -1.31 -5.81
CA ILE A 23 -8.26 -0.57 -4.92
C ILE A 23 -8.15 0.91 -5.31
N LEU A 24 -9.31 1.51 -5.59
CA LEU A 24 -9.44 2.96 -5.70
C LEU A 24 -9.85 3.50 -4.33
N ALA A 25 -9.02 4.37 -3.77
CA ALA A 25 -9.33 5.15 -2.57
C ALA A 25 -9.39 6.64 -2.95
N LEU A 26 -10.54 7.26 -2.75
CA LEU A 26 -10.71 8.71 -2.87
C LEU A 26 -10.83 9.28 -1.46
N VAL A 27 -9.99 10.26 -1.14
CA VAL A 27 -10.07 11.03 0.10
C VAL A 27 -10.36 12.46 -0.27
N THR A 28 -11.49 12.99 0.19
CA THR A 28 -11.89 14.38 -0.08
C THR A 28 -11.98 15.17 1.22
N GLN A 29 -11.48 16.40 1.17
CA GLN A 29 -11.66 17.39 2.22
C GLN A 29 -12.12 18.69 1.55
N LEU A 30 -13.12 19.35 2.13
CA LEU A 30 -13.65 20.62 1.61
C LEU A 30 -14.14 20.52 0.15
N GLY A 31 -14.64 19.35 -0.26
CA GLY A 31 -15.11 19.10 -1.62
C GLY A 31 -14.01 18.95 -2.69
N LYS A 32 -12.73 18.85 -2.30
CA LYS A 32 -11.59 18.68 -3.22
C LYS A 32 -10.99 17.28 -3.08
N VAL A 33 -10.62 16.66 -4.20
CA VAL A 33 -9.95 15.34 -4.27
C VAL A 33 -8.43 15.45 -4.04
N GLY A 34 -7.86 16.67 -4.11
CA GLY A 34 -6.47 16.94 -3.76
C GLY A 34 -5.46 16.43 -4.80
N TYR A 35 -5.10 15.15 -4.73
CA TYR A 35 -4.01 14.55 -5.52
C TYR A 35 -4.31 13.07 -5.82
N LEU A 36 -4.08 12.65 -7.07
CA LEU A 36 -4.23 11.27 -7.50
C LEU A 36 -2.85 10.68 -7.75
N ASP A 37 -2.50 9.66 -6.98
CA ASP A 37 -1.27 8.90 -7.15
C ASP A 37 -1.57 7.44 -7.44
N ARG A 38 -0.71 6.81 -8.23
CA ARG A 38 -0.75 5.37 -8.48
C ARG A 38 0.40 4.74 -7.71
N SER A 39 0.13 4.34 -6.47
CA SER A 39 1.10 3.53 -5.72
C SER A 39 1.07 2.09 -6.25
N PHE A 40 2.24 1.61 -6.67
CA PHE A 40 2.47 0.20 -6.98
C PHE A 40 3.41 -0.34 -5.93
N HIS A 41 3.02 -1.43 -5.26
CA HIS A 41 3.91 -2.11 -4.35
C HIS A 41 4.86 -2.98 -5.20
N PRO A 42 6.17 -2.69 -5.28
CA PRO A 42 7.08 -3.65 -5.89
C PRO A 42 7.00 -4.93 -5.07
N SER A 43 6.81 -6.07 -5.73
CA SER A 43 6.88 -7.36 -5.06
C SER A 43 8.21 -7.43 -4.32
N SER A 44 8.17 -7.70 -3.01
CA SER A 44 9.38 -7.90 -2.21
C SER A 44 10.05 -9.18 -2.68
N ASN A 45 10.86 -9.07 -3.73
CA ASN A 45 11.74 -10.14 -4.20
C ASN A 45 12.97 -10.14 -3.30
N SER A 46 12.80 -10.38 -2.00
CA SER A 46 13.94 -10.65 -1.14
C SER A 46 14.53 -11.99 -1.60
N PRO A 47 15.81 -12.04 -2.03
CA PRO A 47 16.42 -13.30 -2.40
C PRO A 47 16.41 -14.25 -1.20
N PRO A 48 16.16 -15.56 -1.41
CA PRO A 48 16.19 -16.52 -0.32
C PRO A 48 17.56 -16.48 0.38
N PRO A 49 17.62 -16.64 1.71
CA PRO A 49 18.88 -16.56 2.43
C PRO A 49 19.82 -17.68 1.98
N THR A 50 20.95 -17.32 1.37
CA THR A 50 21.98 -18.27 0.95
C THR A 50 22.62 -18.92 2.18
N THR A 51 22.25 -20.17 2.47
CA THR A 51 22.93 -20.98 3.48
C THR A 51 24.34 -21.29 2.97
N ARG A 52 25.38 -20.66 3.54
CA ARG A 52 26.78 -21.05 3.29
C ARG A 52 27.03 -22.39 3.99
N THR A 53 26.94 -23.49 3.24
CA THR A 53 27.49 -24.78 3.69
C THR A 53 29.01 -24.69 3.60
N THR A 54 29.67 -24.38 4.71
CA THR A 54 31.13 -24.52 4.85
C THR A 54 31.47 -26.02 4.84
N GLY A 55 31.74 -26.55 3.65
CA GLY A 55 32.31 -27.88 3.48
C GLY A 55 33.78 -27.88 3.90
N ASN A 56 34.03 -28.30 5.13
CA ASN A 56 35.34 -28.72 5.61
C ASN A 56 35.65 -30.11 5.03
N ARG A 57 36.25 -30.15 3.82
CA ARG A 57 36.91 -31.36 3.35
C ARG A 57 38.32 -31.38 3.94
N ALA A 58 38.50 -32.17 4.99
CA ALA A 58 39.80 -32.65 5.41
C ALA A 58 40.25 -33.73 4.44
N ASP A 59 41.40 -33.54 3.82
CA ASP A 59 42.31 -34.56 3.28
C ASP A 59 43.74 -33.98 3.36
#